data_AF-A0A350XIU4-F1
#
_entry.id   AF-A0A350XIU4-F1
#
_cell.length_a   1.000
_cell.length_b   1.000
_cell.length_c   1.000
_cell.angle_alpha   90.00
_cell.angle_beta   90.00
_cell.angle_gamma   90.00
#
_symmetry.space_group_name_H-M   'P 1'
#
loop_
_entity.id
_entity.type
_entity.pdbx_description
1 polymer ?
#
loop_
_entity_poly.entity_id
_entity_poly.type
_entity_poly.pdbx_seq_one_letter_code
_entity_poly.pdbx_strand_id
1 'polypeptide(L)' 'MFQTPQELLNYVKENNIQIIDLKFVDMPGIWQHLSLYHDQIDESSFDAGVPFDGSSIRGW' A
#
# COMPACT_ATOMS: atom_id res chain seq x y z
N MET A 1 10.78 -5.45 -11.77
CA MET A 1 10.30 -4.55 -10.70
C MET A 1 9.68 -3.36 -11.41
N PHE A 2 8.44 -2.97 -11.06
CA PHE A 2 7.73 -1.86 -11.72
C PHE A 2 8.52 -0.56 -11.61
N GLN A 3 8.60 0.22 -12.69
CA GLN A 3 9.31 1.49 -12.74
C GLN A 3 8.39 2.69 -12.50
N THR A 4 7.08 2.51 -12.72
CA THR A 4 6.08 3.57 -12.58
C THR A 4 4.81 3.07 -11.86
N PRO A 5 4.04 3.97 -11.21
CA PRO A 5 2.73 3.62 -10.65
C PRO A 5 1.78 2.99 -11.69
N GLN A 6 1.73 3.53 -12.90
CA GLN A 6 0.89 2.99 -13.99
C GLN A 6 1.24 1.55 -14.35
N GLU A 7 2.51 1.18 -14.41
CA GLU A 7 2.91 -0.21 -14.69
C GLU A 7 2.34 -1.16 -13.63
N LEU A 8 2.39 -0.78 -12.35
CA LEU A 8 1.84 -1.58 -11.26
C LEU A 8 0.31 -1.63 -11.32
N LEU A 9 -0.36 -0.50 -11.53
CA LEU A 9 -1.83 -0.45 -11.62
C LEU A 9 -2.36 -1.24 -12.82
N ASN A 10 -1.66 -1.22 -13.94
CA ASN A 10 -1.98 -2.05 -15.11
C ASN A 10 -1.79 -3.54 -14.78
N TYR A 11 -0.69 -3.89 -14.12
CA TYR A 11 -0.45 -5.27 -13.68
C TYR A 11 -1.55 -5.78 -12.73
N VAL A 12 -2.02 -4.96 -11.80
CA VAL A 12 -3.15 -5.28 -10.90
C VAL A 12 -4.41 -5.60 -11.69
N LYS A 13 -4.75 -4.76 -12.69
CA LYS A 13 -5.92 -4.97 -13.57
C LYS A 13 -5.79 -6.22 -14.42
N GLU A 14 -4.65 -6.41 -15.10
CA GLU A 14 -4.40 -7.54 -16.00
C GLU A 14 -4.46 -8.89 -15.29
N ASN A 15 -4.03 -8.94 -14.03
CA ASN A 15 -4.02 -10.16 -13.22
C ASN A 15 -5.27 -10.32 -12.34
N ASN A 16 -6.28 -9.45 -12.49
CA ASN A 16 -7.49 -9.45 -11.65
C ASN A 16 -7.19 -9.47 -10.14
N ILE A 17 -6.13 -8.78 -9.72
CA ILE A 17 -5.73 -8.71 -8.30
C ILE A 17 -6.80 -7.92 -7.54
N GLN A 18 -7.39 -8.55 -6.53
CA GLN A 18 -8.48 -7.98 -5.76
C GLN A 18 -7.99 -7.15 -4.58
N ILE A 19 -6.91 -7.60 -3.94
CA ILE A 19 -6.41 -7.03 -2.68
C ILE A 19 -4.95 -6.62 -2.85
N ILE A 20 -4.64 -5.42 -2.37
CA ILE A 20 -3.28 -4.89 -2.27
C ILE A 20 -2.92 -4.86 -0.78
N ASP A 21 -1.83 -5.51 -0.42
CA ASP A 21 -1.32 -5.57 0.95
C ASP A 21 -0.13 -4.60 1.10
N LEU A 22 -0.39 -3.44 1.69
CA LEU A 22 0.64 -2.43 1.96
C LEU A 22 1.39 -2.80 3.22
N LYS A 23 2.72 -2.82 3.15
CA LYS A 23 3.56 -3.24 4.27
C LYS A 23 4.54 -2.17 4.69
N PHE A 24 4.73 -2.03 5.99
CA PHE A 24 5.68 -1.10 6.59
C PHE A 24 6.27 -1.67 7.88
N VAL A 25 7.35 -1.09 8.36
CA VAL A 25 8.05 -1.56 9.56
C VAL A 25 7.91 -0.51 10.66
N ASP A 26 7.51 -0.95 11.85
CA ASP A 26 7.45 -0.08 13.03
C ASP A 26 8.86 0.18 13.61
N MET A 27 8.98 1.11 14.56
CA MET A 27 10.28 1.48 15.16
C MET A 27 11.03 0.27 15.77
N PRO A 28 10.37 -0.64 16.52
CA PRO A 28 10.99 -1.88 16.98
C PRO A 28 11.38 -2.91 15.90
N GLY A 29 10.94 -2.75 14.66
CA GLY A 29 11.28 -3.65 13.55
C GLY A 29 10.22 -4.70 13.22
N ILE A 30 8.99 -4.58 13.72
CA ILE A 30 7.88 -5.48 13.38
C ILE A 30 7.25 -5.07 12.06
N TRP A 31 6.99 -6.07 11.21
CA TRP A 31 6.29 -5.91 9.95
C TRP A 31 4.78 -5.74 10.20
N GLN A 32 4.28 -4.55 9.92
CA GLN A 32 2.86 -4.19 9.95
C GLN A 32 2.32 -4.17 8.52
N HIS A 33 1.00 -4.36 8.39
CA HIS A 33 0.37 -4.35 7.06
C HIS A 33 -1.07 -3.86 7.08
N LEU A 34 -1.52 -3.35 5.93
CA LEU A 34 -2.86 -2.84 5.66
C LEU A 34 -3.33 -3.37 4.30
N SER A 35 -4.39 -4.18 4.32
CA SER A 35 -5.03 -4.70 3.11
C SER A 35 -6.13 -3.76 2.64
N LEU A 36 -6.09 -3.41 1.36
CA LEU A 36 -7.10 -2.57 0.71
C LEU A 36 -7.61 -3.25 -0.56
N TYR A 37 -8.85 -2.95 -0.92
CA TYR A 37 -9.37 -3.37 -2.21
C TYR A 37 -8.71 -2.53 -3.32
N HIS A 38 -8.50 -3.15 -4.48
CA HIS A 38 -7.66 -2.57 -5.54
C HIS A 38 -8.15 -1.18 -6.04
N ASP A 39 -9.43 -0.87 -5.86
CA ASP A 39 -10.04 0.41 -6.29
C ASP A 39 -9.76 1.57 -5.33
N GLN A 40 -9.22 1.28 -4.14
CA GLN A 40 -8.83 2.28 -3.14
C GLN A 40 -7.41 2.82 -3.39
N ILE A 41 -6.69 2.27 -4.36
CA ILE A 41 -5.34 2.68 -4.74
C ILE A 41 -5.37 3.23 -6.16
N ASP A 42 -4.94 4.48 -6.31
CA ASP A 42 -4.79 5.16 -7.59
C ASP A 42 -3.38 5.77 -7.71
N GLU A 43 -3.13 6.49 -8.80
CA GLU A 43 -1.82 7.14 -9.01
C GLU A 43 -1.48 8.14 -7.91
N SER A 44 -2.47 8.87 -7.39
CA SER A 44 -2.26 9.87 -6.34
C SER A 44 -1.83 9.25 -5.01
N SER A 45 -2.19 7.98 -4.78
CA SER A 45 -1.83 7.23 -3.58
C SER A 45 -0.32 7.00 -3.45
N PHE A 46 0.44 7.07 -4.56
CA PHE A 46 1.90 6.93 -4.56
C PHE A 46 2.64 8.21 -4.17
N ASP A 47 1.98 9.37 -4.31
CA ASP A 47 2.53 10.68 -3.93
C ASP A 47 1.99 11.15 -2.57
N ALA A 48 0.67 11.07 -2.37
CA ALA A 48 -0.02 11.51 -1.15
C ALA A 48 0.03 10.46 -0.03
N GLY A 49 0.24 9.20 -0.37
CA GLY A 49 0.19 8.08 0.56
C GLY A 49 -1.23 7.63 0.91
N VAL A 50 -1.31 6.61 1.76
CA VAL A 50 -2.55 6.04 2.26
C VAL A 50 -2.68 6.32 3.76
N PRO A 51 -3.80 6.90 4.24
CA PRO A 51 -3.97 7.21 5.65
C PRO A 51 -4.20 5.95 6.48
N PHE A 52 -3.69 5.94 7.72
CA PHE A 52 -3.96 4.94 8.74
C PHE A 52 -3.80 5.53 10.15
N ASP A 53 -4.27 4.83 11.17
CA ASP A 53 -4.14 5.25 12.56
C ASP A 53 -2.72 4.98 13.10
N GLY A 54 -1.91 6.04 13.15
CA GLY A 54 -0.55 6.00 13.68
C GLY A 54 -0.47 5.82 15.21
N SER A 55 -1.51 6.17 15.97
CA SER A 55 -1.50 6.04 17.43
C SER A 55 -1.48 4.59 17.91
N SER A 56 -1.86 3.67 17.03
CA SER A 56 -1.80 2.22 17.25
C SER A 56 -0.42 1.61 16.96
N ILE A 57 0.55 2.39 16.46
CA ILE A 57 1.91 1.92 16.17
C ILE A 57 2.86 2.28 17.31
N ARG A 58 3.60 1.28 17.78
CA ARG A 58 4.50 1.46 18.94
C ARG A 58 5.64 2.41 18.60
N GLY A 59 5.73 3.49 19.36
CA GLY A 59 6.81 4.48 19.25
C GLY A 59 6.61 5.52 18.16
N TRP A 60 5.37 5.73 17.72
CA TRP A 60 4.95 6.77 16.78
C TRP A 60 4.12 7.85 17.46
#